data_AF-A0A962JLD1-F1
#
_entry.id   AF-A0A962JLD1-F1
#
_cell.length_a   1.000
_cell.length_b   1.000
_cell.length_c   1.000
_cell.angle_alpha   90.00
_cell.angle_beta   90.00
_cell.angle_gamma   90.00
#
_symmetry.space_group_name_H-M   'P 1'
#
loop_
_entity.id
_entity.type
_entity.pdbx_description
1 polymer ?
#
loop_
_entity_poly.entity_id
_entity_poly.type
_entity_poly.pdbx_seq_one_letter_code
_entity_poly.pdbx_strand_id
1 'polypeptide(L)' 'RAIDFLEELRFRLPLSVQIWAGGGAMRNSRRQVESVQIFNDLSSMRQAVLQWRRSKGIRVAY' A
#
# COMPACT_ATOMS: atom_id res chain seq x y z
N ARG A 1 -16.83 2.88 -2.70
CA ARG A 1 -16.23 4.21 -2.89
C ARG A 1 -14.72 4.21 -2.69
N ALA A 2 -14.19 3.95 -1.48
CA ALA A 2 -12.73 3.94 -1.27
C ALA A 2 -11.99 2.95 -2.21
N ILE A 3 -12.56 1.76 -2.41
CA ILE A 3 -12.03 0.77 -3.37
C ILE A 3 -12.06 1.30 -4.80
N ASP A 4 -13.17 1.89 -5.23
CA ASP A 4 -13.32 2.41 -6.60
C ASP A 4 -12.29 3.51 -6.90
N PHE A 5 -11.99 4.37 -5.92
CA PHE A 5 -10.93 5.37 -6.05
C PHE A 5 -9.52 4.76 -6.09
N LEU A 6 -9.28 3.63 -5.41
CA LEU A 6 -8.01 2.91 -5.50
C LEU A 6 -7.86 2.19 -6.83
N GLU A 7 -8.93 1.62 -7.39
CA GLU A 7 -8.94 1.08 -8.75
C GLU A 7 -8.62 2.17 -9.78
N GLU A 8 -9.26 3.33 -9.67
CA GLU A 8 -9.00 4.48 -10.53
C GLU A 8 -7.56 4.98 -10.41
N LEU A 9 -7.06 5.14 -9.18
CA LEU A 9 -5.67 5.55 -8.93
C LEU A 9 -4.69 4.54 -9.54
N ARG A 10 -4.97 3.23 -9.36
CA ARG A 10 -4.14 2.15 -9.90
C ARG A 10 -4.06 2.18 -11.41
N PHE A 11 -5.20 2.42 -12.07
CA PHE A 11 -5.30 2.53 -13.52
C PHE A 11 -4.52 3.74 -14.07
N ARG A 12 -4.52 4.87 -13.36
CA ARG A 12 -3.87 6.10 -13.81
C ARG A 12 -2.35 6.12 -13.59
N LEU A 13 -1.83 5.33 -12.65
CA LEU A 13 -0.42 5.35 -12.28
C LEU A 13 0.40 4.26 -12.99
N PRO A 14 1.66 4.54 -13.38
CA PRO A 14 2.55 3.50 -13.94
C PRO A 14 2.74 2.33 -12.98
N LEU A 15 2.97 1.12 -13.54
CA LEU A 15 3.20 -0.10 -12.73
C LEU A 15 4.42 0.01 -11.80
N SER A 16 5.35 0.92 -12.08
CA SER A 16 6.51 1.20 -11.21
C SER A 16 6.15 1.86 -9.88
N VAL A 17 4.94 2.44 -9.77
CA VAL A 17 4.45 3.06 -8.54
C VAL A 17 3.77 2.01 -7.66
N GLN A 18 4.35 1.74 -6.50
CA GLN A 18 3.73 0.89 -5.48
C GLN A 18 2.64 1.69 -4.74
N ILE A 19 1.43 1.14 -4.64
CA ILE A 19 0.29 1.77 -3.96
C ILE A 19 -0.06 0.95 -2.72
N TRP A 20 -0.08 1.62 -1.58
CA TRP A 20 -0.38 1.05 -0.27
C TRP A 20 -1.59 1.77 0.33
N ALA A 21 -2.51 1.03 0.95
CA ALA A 21 -3.70 1.60 1.60
C ALA A 21 -4.01 0.90 2.92
N GLY A 22 -4.79 1.55 3.79
CA GLY A 22 -5.21 1.01 5.07
C GLY A 22 -6.39 1.78 5.67
N GLY A 23 -6.73 1.48 6.92
CA GLY A 23 -7.82 2.13 7.66
C GLY A 23 -9.15 1.35 7.64
N GLY A 24 -10.12 1.81 8.43
CA GLY A 24 -11.38 1.09 8.69
C GLY A 24 -12.23 0.81 7.44
N ALA A 25 -12.20 1.72 6.46
CA ALA A 25 -12.91 1.54 5.19
C ALA A 25 -12.35 0.38 4.35
N MET A 26 -11.07 0.02 4.54
CA MET A 26 -10.40 -1.06 3.82
C MET A 26 -10.57 -2.41 4.52
N ARG A 27 -10.69 -2.42 5.85
CA ARG A 27 -10.83 -3.64 6.67
C ARG A 27 -12.06 -4.49 6.32
N ASN A 28 -13.15 -3.86 5.91
CA ASN A 28 -14.41 -4.54 5.62
C ASN A 28 -14.60 -4.89 4.13
N SER A 29 -13.69 -4.44 3.27
CA SER A 29 -13.78 -4.76 1.83
C SER A 29 -13.20 -6.15 1.57
N ARG A 30 -14.02 -7.04 0.99
CA ARG A 30 -13.55 -8.32 0.42
C ARG A 30 -12.94 -8.16 -0.97
N ARG A 31 -13.13 -7.00 -1.59
CA ARG A 31 -12.68 -6.67 -2.93
C ARG A 31 -11.20 -6.27 -2.86
N GLN A 32 -10.36 -6.99 -3.61
CA GLN A 32 -8.93 -6.69 -3.75
C GLN A 32 -8.73 -5.85 -5.02
N VAL A 33 -7.84 -4.86 -4.95
CA VAL A 33 -7.40 -4.09 -6.12
C VAL A 33 -6.03 -4.62 -6.52
N GLU A 34 -5.87 -4.99 -7.78
CA GLU A 34 -4.63 -5.57 -8.30
C GLU A 34 -3.44 -4.63 -8.07
N SER A 35 -2.31 -5.19 -7.62
CA SER A 35 -1.08 -4.45 -7.30
C SER A 35 -1.23 -3.34 -6.23
N VAL A 36 -2.32 -3.33 -5.45
CA VAL A 36 -2.48 -2.46 -4.27
C VAL A 36 -2.33 -3.31 -3.02
N GLN A 37 -1.39 -2.93 -2.15
CA GLN A 37 -1.17 -3.64 -0.88
C GLN A 37 -2.02 -3.01 0.23
N ILE A 38 -2.86 -3.83 0.87
CA ILE A 38 -3.73 -3.40 1.98
C ILE A 38 -3.10 -3.76 3.31
N PHE A 39 -2.95 -2.76 4.19
CA PHE A 39 -2.50 -2.93 5.56
C PHE A 39 -3.69 -2.77 6.51
N ASN A 40 -3.86 -3.76 7.39
CA ASN A 40 -4.95 -3.79 8.37
C ASN A 40 -4.53 -3.29 9.76
N ASP A 41 -3.24 -3.02 9.93
CA ASP A 41 -2.61 -2.58 11.17
C ASP A 41 -1.32 -1.77 10.87
N LEU A 42 -0.86 -1.01 11.87
CA LEU A 42 0.33 -0.15 11.72
C LEU A 42 1.64 -0.93 11.78
N SER A 43 1.67 -2.08 12.45
CA SER A 43 2.87 -2.90 12.59
C SER A 43 3.29 -3.51 11.26
N SER A 44 2.34 -4.03 10.48
CA SER A 44 2.59 -4.53 9.13
C SER A 44 3.02 -3.43 8.16
N MET A 45 2.42 -2.23 8.27
CA MET A 45 2.84 -1.06 7.50
C MET A 45 4.29 -0.64 7.83
N ARG A 46 4.67 -0.64 9.12
CA ARG A 46 6.05 -0.36 9.54
C ARG A 46 7.04 -1.34 8.91
N GLN A 47 6.74 -2.63 8.96
CA GLN A 47 7.60 -3.66 8.35
C GLN A 47 7.74 -3.45 6.84
N ALA A 48 6.65 -3.14 6.13
CA ALA A 48 6.69 -2.85 4.70
C ALA A 48 7.55 -1.63 4.36
N VAL A 49 7.43 -0.54 5.13
CA VAL A 49 8.29 0.65 4.97
C VAL A 49 9.77 0.29 5.12
N LEU A 50 10.12 -0.49 6.15
CA LEU A 50 11.51 -0.91 6.37
C LEU A 50 12.04 -1.76 5.22
N GLN A 51 11.23 -2.69 4.70
CA GLN A 51 11.60 -3.49 3.53
C GLN A 51 11.78 -2.63 2.28
N TRP A 52 10.87 -1.69 2.04
CA TRP A 52 10.95 -0.76 0.92
C TRP A 52 12.20 0.12 0.99
N ARG A 53 12.55 0.64 2.17
CA ARG A 53 13.79 1.40 2.35
C ARG A 53 15.02 0.56 2.02
N ARG A 54 15.05 -0.70 2.50
CA ARG A 54 16.13 -1.64 2.17
C ARG A 54 16.23 -1.90 0.67
N SER A 55 15.11 -2.12 -0.02
CA SER A 55 15.11 -2.37 -1.47
C SER A 55 15.52 -1.15 -2.30
N LYS A 56 15.37 0.06 -1.74
CA LYS A 56 15.83 1.32 -2.35
C LYS A 56 17.25 1.72 -1.93
N GLY A 57 17.93 0.93 -1.10
CA GLY A 57 19.25 1.28 -0.56
C GLY A 57 19.25 2.49 0.38
N ILE A 58 18.07 2.88 0.90
CA ILE A 58 17.93 4.00 1.84
C ILE A 58 18.37 3.50 3.22
N ARG A 59 19.52 3.97 3.70
CA ARG A 59 20.00 3.70 5.05
C ARG A 59 19.11 4.40 6.08
N VAL A 60 18.59 3.65 7.04
CA VAL A 60 17.89 4.20 8.21
C VAL A 60 18.95 4.50 9.27
N ALA A 61 19.22 5.79 9.51
CA ALA A 61 19.99 6.20 10.68
C ALA A 61 19.15 5.89 11.93
N TYR A 62 19.74 5.18 12.89
CA TYR A 62 19.15 4.92 14.20
C TYR A 62 19.41 6.09 15.15
#